data_AF-A0A7S2FXY9-F1
#
_entry.id   AF-A0A7S2FXY9-F1
#
_cell.length_a   1.000
_cell.length_b   1.000
_cell.length_c   1.000
_cell.angle_alpha   90.00
_cell.angle_beta   90.00
_cell.angle_gamma   90.00
#
_symmetry.space_group_name_H-M   'P 1'
#
loop_
_entity.id
_entity.type
_entity.pdbx_description
1 polymer ?
#
loop_
_entity_poly.entity_id
_entity_poly.type
_entity_poly.pdbx_seq_one_letter_code
_entity_poly.pdbx_strand_id
1 'polypeptide(L)'
;TTQAPTAAPPAYDCSKPGLWTLMKKDWCCKHYGRGCPTHPPPHPKPPVVIPHPVPVPAPAPVPAPPVVHTSLPYDCNADYLNCYHCLMARWSVSKRAWCCAHARRGCPTNHPPPPPPAVTSLPFDCNAGFSNWQAGWSGGKKAWCCDHVHRGCAPPPPPPPPSPPATSACPPMDCNVAWKNCIKAWTHEK
;
A
#
# COMPACT_ATOMS: atom_id res chain seq x y z
N THR A 1 45.13 -51.71 14.13
CA THR A 1 43.78 -52.21 14.46
C THR A 1 43.65 -52.30 15.96
N THR A 2 42.91 -51.37 16.57
CA THR A 2 42.62 -51.44 18.01
C THR A 2 41.15 -51.13 18.19
N GLN A 3 40.32 -52.19 18.17
CA GLN A 3 38.92 -52.10 18.53
C GLN A 3 38.79 -52.23 20.05
N ALA A 4 38.14 -51.24 20.66
CA ALA A 4 37.76 -51.20 22.06
C ALA A 4 36.49 -52.06 22.30
N PRO A 5 36.21 -52.47 23.55
CA PRO A 5 35.44 -53.67 23.86
C PRO A 5 33.94 -53.53 23.62
N THR A 6 33.35 -54.62 23.13
CA THR A 6 31.92 -54.85 22.99
C THR A 6 31.20 -54.71 24.32
N ALA A 7 30.68 -53.51 24.62
CA ALA A 7 29.74 -53.32 25.71
C ALA A 7 28.38 -53.92 25.30
N ALA A 8 27.95 -54.98 26.00
CA ALA A 8 26.60 -55.49 25.88
C ALA A 8 25.59 -54.35 26.15
N PRO A 9 24.52 -54.19 25.33
CA PRO A 9 23.52 -53.15 25.57
C PRO A 9 22.84 -53.38 26.92
N PRO A 10 22.59 -52.33 27.74
CA PRO A 10 21.91 -52.49 29.01
C PRO A 10 20.49 -53.01 28.78
N ALA A 11 20.05 -53.93 29.64
CA ALA A 11 18.69 -54.45 29.66
C ALA A 11 17.69 -53.29 29.78
N TYR A 12 17.03 -52.93 28.68
CA TYR A 12 16.02 -51.87 28.69
C TYR A 12 14.78 -52.37 29.45
N ASP A 13 14.45 -51.75 30.58
CA ASP A 13 13.21 -52.05 31.30
C ASP A 13 11.99 -51.49 30.54
N CYS A 14 11.25 -52.39 29.90
CA CYS A 14 10.05 -52.10 29.11
C CYS A 14 8.75 -52.00 29.94
N SER A 15 8.83 -51.98 31.27
CA SER A 15 7.65 -52.01 32.16
C SER A 15 7.25 -50.66 32.73
N LYS A 16 8.14 -49.65 32.75
CA LYS A 16 7.81 -48.31 33.27
C LYS A 16 7.28 -47.37 32.17
N PRO A 17 6.08 -46.79 32.32
CA PRO A 17 5.63 -45.69 31.48
C PRO A 17 6.47 -44.44 31.78
N GLY A 18 7.04 -43.81 30.75
CA GLY A 18 7.90 -42.63 30.86
C GLY A 18 8.34 -42.14 29.48
N LEU A 19 9.15 -41.08 29.43
CA LEU A 19 9.76 -40.62 28.17
C LEU A 19 10.75 -41.66 27.64
N TRP A 20 10.27 -42.56 26.77
CA TRP A 20 11.13 -43.53 26.12
C TRP A 20 11.88 -42.86 24.97
N THR A 21 13.20 -42.97 24.97
CA THR A 21 14.03 -42.62 23.82
C THR A 21 13.66 -43.50 22.61
N LEU A 22 13.92 -43.01 21.40
CA LEU A 22 13.64 -43.75 20.17
C LEU A 22 14.28 -45.15 20.18
N MET A 23 15.52 -45.25 20.68
CA MET A 23 16.25 -46.51 20.82
C MET A 23 15.57 -47.51 21.77
N LYS A 24 15.03 -47.03 22.89
CA LYS A 24 14.32 -47.87 23.87
C LYS A 24 12.99 -48.38 23.32
N LYS A 25 12.26 -47.53 22.57
CA LYS A 25 11.01 -47.91 21.88
C LYS A 25 11.25 -49.00 20.83
N ASP A 26 12.29 -48.85 20.01
CA ASP A 26 12.63 -49.83 18.97
C ASP A 26 12.97 -51.20 19.57
N TRP A 27 13.83 -51.23 20.58
CA TRP A 27 14.23 -52.47 21.25
C TRP A 27 13.06 -53.15 22.00
N CYS A 28 12.28 -52.39 22.78
CA CYS A 28 11.13 -52.92 23.52
C CYS A 28 9.99 -53.38 22.59
N CYS A 29 9.81 -52.72 21.44
CA CYS A 29 8.86 -53.17 20.42
C CYS A 29 9.26 -54.54 19.86
N LYS A 30 10.55 -54.71 19.54
CA LYS A 30 11.08 -55.95 18.94
C LYS A 30 11.06 -57.15 19.90
N HIS A 31 11.38 -56.95 21.17
CA HIS A 31 11.56 -58.06 22.13
C HIS A 31 10.35 -58.31 23.04
N TYR A 32 9.55 -57.28 23.33
CA TYR A 32 8.44 -57.34 24.30
C TYR A 32 7.11 -56.81 23.76
N GLY A 33 7.06 -56.34 22.50
CA GLY A 33 5.85 -55.83 21.86
C GLY A 33 5.28 -54.54 22.47
N ARG A 34 6.05 -53.81 23.29
CA ARG A 34 5.60 -52.58 23.96
C ARG A 34 6.24 -51.35 23.33
N GLY A 35 5.46 -50.28 23.16
CA GLY A 35 5.96 -48.98 22.69
C GLY A 35 6.22 -48.88 21.17
N CYS A 36 5.67 -49.80 20.37
CA CYS A 36 5.73 -49.73 18.91
C CYS A 36 5.02 -48.47 18.37
N PRO A 37 5.58 -47.79 17.36
CA PRO A 37 4.89 -46.68 16.70
C PRO A 37 3.58 -47.20 16.06
N THR A 38 2.47 -46.53 16.36
CA THR A 38 1.14 -46.89 15.82
C THR A 38 0.94 -46.44 14.38
N HIS A 39 1.91 -45.72 13.80
CA HIS A 39 1.91 -45.33 12.41
C HIS A 39 3.11 -45.96 11.69
N PRO A 40 2.89 -46.68 10.57
CA PRO A 40 4.00 -47.10 9.72
C PRO A 40 4.76 -45.85 9.25
N PRO A 41 6.10 -45.86 9.24
CA PRO A 41 6.87 -44.78 8.61
C PRO A 41 6.42 -44.68 7.14
N PRO A 42 6.19 -43.47 6.61
CA PRO A 42 5.79 -43.30 5.22
C PRO A 42 6.85 -43.97 4.34
N HIS A 43 6.44 -44.98 3.56
CA HIS A 43 7.32 -45.64 2.63
C HIS A 43 7.94 -44.59 1.69
N PRO A 44 9.28 -44.58 1.52
CA PRO A 44 9.89 -43.77 0.47
C PRO A 44 9.36 -44.29 -0.87
N LYS A 45 8.66 -43.42 -1.60
CA LYS A 45 8.23 -43.73 -2.98
C LYS A 45 9.49 -44.06 -3.80
N PRO A 46 9.47 -45.09 -4.66
CA PRO A 46 10.59 -45.39 -5.53
C PRO A 46 10.95 -44.16 -6.38
N PRO A 47 12.25 -43.88 -6.59
CA PRO A 47 12.67 -42.73 -7.39
C PRO A 47 12.18 -42.92 -8.82
N VAL A 48 11.30 -42.02 -9.25
CA VAL A 48 10.92 -41.91 -10.66
C VAL A 48 12.15 -41.42 -11.41
N VAL A 49 12.74 -42.28 -12.25
CA VAL A 49 13.83 -41.92 -13.15
C VAL A 49 13.23 -41.07 -14.27
N ILE A 50 13.29 -39.75 -14.12
CA ILE A 50 12.89 -38.80 -15.17
C ILE A 50 14.06 -38.72 -16.17
N PRO A 51 13.86 -39.06 -17.46
CA PRO A 51 14.87 -38.89 -18.49
C PRO A 51 15.36 -37.44 -18.53
N HIS A 52 16.67 -37.24 -18.42
CA HIS A 52 17.26 -35.92 -18.37
C HIS A 52 17.16 -35.27 -19.76
N PRO A 53 16.61 -34.05 -19.90
CA PRO A 53 16.58 -33.36 -21.17
C PRO A 53 18.01 -33.03 -21.62
N VAL A 54 18.28 -33.23 -22.91
CA VAL A 54 19.55 -32.94 -23.56
C VAL A 54 19.94 -31.47 -23.33
N PRO A 55 21.19 -31.14 -22.96
CA PRO A 55 21.60 -29.75 -22.75
C PRO A 55 21.56 -29.00 -24.08
N VAL A 56 20.60 -28.09 -24.22
CA VAL A 56 20.56 -27.13 -25.33
C VAL A 56 21.60 -26.05 -25.03
N PRO A 57 22.53 -25.72 -25.94
CA PRO A 57 23.50 -24.66 -25.71
C PRO A 57 22.77 -23.33 -25.47
N ALA A 58 23.08 -22.68 -24.35
CA ALA A 58 22.44 -21.43 -23.95
C ALA A 58 22.77 -20.31 -24.96
N PRO A 59 21.79 -19.48 -25.35
CA PRO A 59 22.07 -18.28 -26.12
C PRO A 59 22.94 -17.32 -25.29
N ALA A 60 23.84 -16.60 -25.97
CA ALA A 60 24.75 -15.64 -25.35
C ALA A 60 23.98 -14.62 -24.46
N PRO A 61 24.58 -14.14 -23.35
CA PRO A 61 23.95 -13.18 -22.47
C PRO A 61 23.74 -11.85 -23.20
N VAL A 62 22.48 -11.56 -23.54
CA VAL A 62 22.07 -10.24 -24.03
C VAL A 62 22.07 -9.29 -22.82
N PRO A 63 22.68 -8.09 -22.89
CA PRO A 63 22.59 -7.12 -21.80
C PRO A 63 21.12 -6.73 -21.59
N ALA A 64 20.57 -7.06 -20.42
CA ALA A 64 19.20 -6.71 -20.09
C ALA A 64 19.08 -5.18 -19.93
N PRO A 65 18.06 -4.54 -20.53
CA PRO A 65 17.76 -3.14 -20.23
C PRO A 65 17.34 -3.00 -18.75
N PRO A 66 17.62 -1.85 -18.09
CA PRO A 66 17.19 -1.62 -16.72
C PRO A 66 15.65 -1.61 -16.69
N VAL A 67 15.07 -2.62 -16.04
CA VAL A 67 13.63 -2.77 -15.96
C VAL A 67 13.07 -1.79 -14.94
N VAL A 68 12.51 -0.70 -15.42
CA VAL A 68 11.82 0.31 -14.59
C VAL A 68 10.35 -0.11 -14.49
N HIS A 69 9.95 -0.68 -13.36
CA HIS A 69 8.54 -1.02 -13.12
C HIS A 69 7.83 0.06 -12.30
N THR A 70 6.91 0.73 -12.98
CA THR A 70 5.97 1.75 -12.48
C THR A 70 4.72 1.10 -11.87
N SER A 71 4.90 0.25 -10.86
CA SER A 71 3.86 -0.16 -9.91
C SER A 71 4.53 -0.20 -8.55
N LEU A 72 3.98 0.50 -7.55
CA LEU A 72 4.51 0.64 -6.18
C LEU A 72 5.41 -0.56 -5.78
N PRO A 73 6.76 -0.40 -5.76
CA PRO A 73 7.70 -1.52 -5.86
C PRO A 73 7.72 -2.48 -4.66
N TYR A 74 6.98 -2.15 -3.59
CA TYR A 74 6.98 -2.90 -2.34
C TYR A 74 5.59 -2.90 -1.71
N ASP A 75 5.02 -4.10 -1.51
CA ASP A 75 3.86 -4.29 -0.63
C ASP A 75 4.33 -4.42 0.83
N CYS A 76 3.98 -3.42 1.65
CA CYS A 76 4.36 -3.35 3.05
C CYS A 76 3.53 -4.21 3.99
N ASN A 77 2.48 -4.90 3.50
CA ASN A 77 1.68 -5.83 4.28
C ASN A 77 2.10 -7.28 4.03
N ALA A 78 2.69 -7.58 2.86
CA ALA A 78 3.24 -8.90 2.56
C ALA A 78 4.36 -9.28 3.55
N ASP A 79 4.15 -10.37 4.29
CA ASP A 79 5.06 -10.88 5.34
C ASP A 79 5.36 -9.86 6.45
N TYR A 80 4.41 -8.96 6.72
CA TYR A 80 4.57 -7.99 7.78
C TYR A 80 4.52 -8.65 9.15
N LEU A 81 5.62 -8.54 9.88
CA LEU A 81 5.73 -9.00 11.27
C LEU A 81 6.07 -7.82 12.16
N ASN A 82 5.41 -7.72 13.30
CA ASN A 82 5.66 -6.69 14.31
C ASN A 82 6.94 -6.95 15.13
N CYS A 83 7.99 -7.47 14.48
CA CYS A 83 9.32 -7.66 15.06
C CYS A 83 10.39 -7.28 14.04
N TYR A 84 11.19 -6.26 14.37
CA TYR A 84 12.22 -5.71 13.48
C TYR A 84 13.29 -6.76 13.11
N HIS A 85 13.69 -7.61 14.07
CA HIS A 85 14.59 -8.74 13.83
C HIS A 85 14.01 -9.78 12.84
N CYS A 86 12.69 -9.97 12.85
CA CYS A 86 12.04 -10.84 11.89
C CYS A 86 12.03 -10.21 10.51
N LEU A 87 11.66 -8.93 10.40
CA LEU A 87 11.69 -8.16 9.16
C LEU A 87 13.11 -8.10 8.56
N MET A 88 14.15 -8.11 9.39
CA MET A 88 15.53 -8.24 8.95
C MET A 88 15.80 -9.50 8.13
N ALA A 89 15.21 -10.63 8.54
CA ALA A 89 15.39 -11.93 7.91
C ALA A 89 14.53 -12.15 6.65
N ARG A 90 13.37 -11.47 6.52
CA ARG A 90 12.35 -11.79 5.50
C ARG A 90 12.07 -10.67 4.52
N TRP A 91 12.42 -9.43 4.86
CA TRP A 91 12.36 -8.31 3.92
C TRP A 91 13.76 -7.99 3.40
N SER A 92 13.85 -7.42 2.21
CA SER A 92 15.09 -6.81 1.72
C SER A 92 15.34 -5.46 2.39
N VAL A 93 16.58 -4.99 2.37
CA VAL A 93 16.97 -3.66 2.87
C VAL A 93 16.12 -2.57 2.20
N SER A 94 15.94 -2.66 0.88
CA SER A 94 15.17 -1.71 0.08
C SER A 94 13.67 -1.73 0.41
N LYS A 95 13.08 -2.91 0.64
CA LYS A 95 11.67 -3.04 1.07
C LYS A 95 11.43 -2.36 2.42
N ARG A 96 12.32 -2.60 3.40
CA ARG A 96 12.23 -1.97 4.73
C ARG A 96 12.40 -0.46 4.67
N ALA A 97 13.38 0.03 3.90
CA ALA A 97 13.60 1.46 3.74
C ALA A 97 12.38 2.16 3.10
N TRP A 98 11.86 1.58 2.01
CA TRP A 98 10.71 2.14 1.31
C TRP A 98 9.43 2.10 2.17
N CYS A 99 9.15 0.97 2.82
CA CYS A 99 8.00 0.82 3.71
C CYS A 99 8.09 1.65 5.00
N CYS A 100 9.30 1.90 5.50
CA CYS A 100 9.49 2.83 6.61
C CYS A 100 9.13 4.27 6.18
N ALA A 101 9.57 4.69 4.99
CA ALA A 101 9.30 6.03 4.46
C ALA A 101 7.83 6.27 4.08
N HIS A 102 7.16 5.28 3.48
CA HIS A 102 5.82 5.48 2.88
C HIS A 102 4.67 4.84 3.68
N ALA A 103 4.93 3.78 4.45
CA ALA A 103 3.91 3.02 5.18
C ALA A 103 4.14 2.98 6.70
N ARG A 104 5.19 3.65 7.20
CA ARG A 104 5.58 3.70 8.63
C ARG A 104 5.76 2.30 9.25
N ARG A 105 6.14 1.32 8.44
CA ARG A 105 6.32 -0.08 8.84
C ARG A 105 7.75 -0.54 8.62
N GLY A 106 8.29 -1.28 9.59
CA GLY A 106 9.63 -1.87 9.51
C GLY A 106 10.78 -0.88 9.69
N CYS A 107 10.55 0.26 10.32
CA CYS A 107 11.61 1.18 10.73
C CYS A 107 12.48 0.58 11.85
N PRO A 108 13.79 0.87 11.89
CA PRO A 108 14.63 0.50 13.02
C PRO A 108 14.11 1.18 14.28
N THR A 109 14.01 0.45 15.38
CA THR A 109 13.66 1.00 16.71
C THR A 109 14.65 2.08 17.19
N ASN A 110 15.81 2.19 16.56
CA ASN A 110 16.81 3.23 16.82
C ASN A 110 16.67 4.46 15.92
N HIS A 111 15.65 4.54 15.05
CA HIS A 111 15.35 5.84 14.46
C HIS A 111 14.79 6.74 15.56
N PRO A 112 15.36 7.94 15.78
CA PRO A 112 14.64 8.97 16.51
C PRO A 112 13.25 9.06 15.90
N PRO A 113 12.19 9.27 16.71
CA PRO A 113 10.85 9.45 16.19
C PRO A 113 10.96 10.41 15.01
N PRO A 114 10.48 10.03 13.82
CA PRO A 114 10.47 10.95 12.70
C PRO A 114 9.89 12.25 13.23
N PRO A 115 10.51 13.41 12.94
CA PRO A 115 10.00 14.67 13.44
C PRO A 115 8.49 14.65 13.21
N PRO A 116 7.67 15.06 14.21
CA PRO A 116 6.24 15.16 14.02
C PRO A 116 6.03 15.78 12.64
N PRO A 117 5.09 15.25 11.81
CA PRO A 117 4.85 15.83 10.50
C PRO A 117 4.82 17.32 10.75
N ALA A 118 5.73 18.05 10.11
CA ALA A 118 5.77 19.48 10.29
C ALA A 118 4.35 19.90 9.97
N VAL A 119 3.55 20.13 11.01
CA VAL A 119 2.26 20.75 10.87
C VAL A 119 2.73 22.06 10.31
N THR A 120 2.58 22.17 8.99
CA THR A 120 2.77 23.41 8.30
C THR A 120 1.73 24.24 9.00
N SER A 121 2.18 24.97 10.04
CA SER A 121 1.49 26.11 10.60
C SER A 121 0.82 26.73 9.40
N LEU A 122 -0.51 26.74 9.42
CA LEU A 122 -1.38 27.07 8.28
C LEU A 122 -0.60 27.87 7.25
N PRO A 123 -0.49 27.44 5.97
CA PRO A 123 0.55 27.92 5.03
C PRO A 123 0.65 29.44 4.91
N PHE A 124 -0.34 30.17 5.43
CA PHE A 124 -0.36 31.61 5.59
C PHE A 124 -0.77 32.03 7.03
N ASP A 125 0.13 32.71 7.75
CA ASP A 125 -0.21 33.44 8.99
C ASP A 125 -0.95 34.74 8.65
N CYS A 126 -2.27 34.77 8.89
CA CYS A 126 -3.13 35.90 8.58
C CYS A 126 -3.01 37.09 9.56
N ASN A 127 -2.26 36.97 10.64
CA ASN A 127 -1.96 38.08 11.53
C ASN A 127 -0.64 38.76 11.15
N ALA A 128 0.30 38.02 10.56
CA ALA A 128 1.58 38.56 10.11
C ALA A 128 1.40 39.63 9.00
N GLY A 129 1.77 40.86 9.33
CA GLY A 129 1.70 42.00 8.41
C GLY A 129 0.26 42.40 8.05
N PHE A 130 -0.72 42.07 8.89
CA PHE A 130 -2.13 42.40 8.61
C PHE A 130 -2.33 43.90 8.39
N SER A 131 -1.65 44.78 9.13
CA SER A 131 -1.80 46.23 8.98
C SER A 131 -1.49 46.77 7.57
N ASN A 132 -0.70 46.04 6.78
CA ASN A 132 -0.38 46.37 5.39
C ASN A 132 -0.73 45.21 4.45
N TRP A 133 -1.77 44.44 4.76
CA TRP A 133 -2.11 43.22 4.01
C TRP A 133 -2.37 43.48 2.52
N GLN A 134 -2.92 44.65 2.17
CA GLN A 134 -3.26 45.02 0.80
C GLN A 134 -2.04 45.09 -0.12
N ALA A 135 -0.91 45.63 0.35
CA ALA A 135 0.34 45.68 -0.43
C ALA A 135 1.31 44.55 -0.06
N GLY A 136 1.32 44.13 1.21
CA GLY A 136 2.31 43.21 1.77
C GLY A 136 1.96 41.73 1.66
N TRP A 137 0.70 41.36 1.41
CA TRP A 137 0.34 39.95 1.20
C TRP A 137 0.37 39.57 -0.28
N SER A 138 0.90 38.39 -0.56
CA SER A 138 0.77 37.75 -1.86
C SER A 138 -0.69 37.41 -2.16
N GLY A 139 -1.05 37.28 -3.44
CA GLY A 139 -2.42 36.93 -3.85
C GLY A 139 -2.94 35.65 -3.20
N GLY A 140 -2.08 34.61 -3.09
CA GLY A 140 -2.42 33.35 -2.42
C GLY A 140 -2.72 33.52 -0.93
N LYS A 141 -1.93 34.35 -0.22
CA LYS A 141 -2.15 34.64 1.20
C LYS A 141 -3.48 35.37 1.43
N LYS A 142 -3.82 36.34 0.58
CA LYS A 142 -5.10 37.07 0.64
C LYS A 142 -6.29 36.15 0.42
N ALA A 143 -6.24 35.32 -0.62
CA ALA A 143 -7.31 34.38 -0.94
C ALA A 143 -7.54 33.37 0.20
N TRP A 144 -6.45 32.76 0.69
CA TRP A 144 -6.53 31.77 1.76
C TRP A 144 -7.03 32.38 3.08
N CYS A 145 -6.50 33.54 3.48
CA CYS A 145 -6.92 34.22 4.70
C CYS A 145 -8.37 34.73 4.63
N CYS A 146 -8.83 35.15 3.45
CA CYS A 146 -10.22 35.56 3.27
C CYS A 146 -11.18 34.36 3.39
N ASP A 147 -10.82 33.22 2.77
CA ASP A 147 -11.66 32.02 2.74
C ASP A 147 -11.73 31.28 4.08
N HIS A 148 -10.60 31.18 4.80
CA HIS A 148 -10.52 30.35 6.00
C HIS A 148 -10.71 31.13 7.31
N VAL A 149 -10.27 32.39 7.36
CA VAL A 149 -10.30 33.20 8.59
C VAL A 149 -10.99 34.55 8.40
N HIS A 150 -11.66 34.75 7.26
CA HIS A 150 -12.42 35.96 6.93
C HIS A 150 -11.64 37.27 7.12
N ARG A 151 -10.33 37.23 6.80
CA ARG A 151 -9.42 38.35 7.02
C ARG A 151 -8.66 38.70 5.74
N GLY A 152 -8.55 40.01 5.46
CA GLY A 152 -7.85 40.49 4.26
C GLY A 152 -8.62 40.21 2.97
N CYS A 153 -9.95 40.21 3.04
CA CYS A 153 -10.79 40.16 1.84
C CYS A 153 -10.73 41.51 1.12
N ALA A 154 -10.51 41.46 -0.20
CA ALA A 154 -10.68 42.64 -1.03
C ALA A 154 -12.14 43.13 -0.92
N PRO A 155 -12.39 44.45 -0.96
CA PRO A 155 -13.75 44.95 -1.10
C PRO A 155 -14.38 44.33 -2.36
N PRO A 156 -15.70 44.08 -2.33
CA PRO A 156 -16.39 43.64 -3.54
C PRO A 156 -16.05 44.63 -4.66
N PRO A 157 -15.81 44.13 -5.88
CA PRO A 157 -15.60 45.02 -7.01
C PRO A 157 -16.78 45.98 -7.09
N PRO A 158 -16.57 47.25 -7.52
CA PRO A 158 -17.68 48.15 -7.78
C PRO A 158 -18.67 47.44 -8.70
N PRO A 159 -19.98 47.69 -8.54
CA PRO A 159 -20.96 47.10 -9.44
C PRO A 159 -20.53 47.38 -10.87
N PRO A 160 -20.63 46.40 -11.77
CA PRO A 160 -20.31 46.64 -13.17
C PRO A 160 -21.07 47.89 -13.61
N PRO A 161 -20.45 48.79 -14.40
CA PRO A 161 -21.17 49.91 -14.97
C PRO A 161 -22.44 49.35 -15.64
N PRO A 162 -23.59 50.06 -15.54
CA PRO A 162 -24.83 49.60 -16.14
C PRO A 162 -24.51 49.21 -17.58
N SER A 163 -24.61 47.91 -17.87
CA SER A 163 -24.37 47.42 -19.21
C SER A 163 -25.32 48.20 -20.12
N PRO A 164 -24.88 48.67 -21.31
CA PRO A 164 -25.81 49.23 -22.27
C PRO A 164 -26.95 48.22 -22.44
N PRO A 165 -28.22 48.66 -22.48
CA PRO A 165 -29.34 47.75 -22.61
C PRO A 165 -29.04 46.82 -23.77
N ALA A 166 -29.00 45.51 -23.49
CA ALA A 166 -28.90 44.51 -24.52
C ALA A 166 -29.94 44.88 -25.58
N THR A 167 -29.48 45.23 -26.78
CA THR A 167 -30.34 45.48 -27.92
C THR A 167 -31.16 44.21 -28.11
N SER A 168 -32.41 44.30 -27.64
CA SER A 168 -33.57 43.48 -27.96
C SER A 168 -33.21 42.24 -28.78
N ALA A 169 -32.74 41.20 -28.10
CA ALA A 169 -32.93 39.86 -28.60
C ALA A 169 -34.44 39.68 -28.71
N CYS A 170 -34.93 39.31 -29.90
CA CYS A 170 -36.34 39.09 -30.16
C CYS A 170 -36.96 38.26 -29.03
N PRO A 171 -38.16 38.64 -28.52
CA PRO A 171 -38.84 37.84 -27.51
C PRO A 171 -39.09 36.43 -28.04
N PRO A 172 -39.14 35.42 -27.16
CA PRO A 172 -39.47 34.05 -27.55
C PRO A 172 -40.82 34.08 -28.27
N MET A 173 -40.84 33.52 -29.49
CA MET A 173 -42.03 33.50 -30.34
C MET A 173 -43.14 32.70 -29.65
N ASP A 174 -44.06 33.39 -28.97
CA ASP A 174 -45.30 32.78 -28.51
C ASP A 174 -46.24 32.66 -29.73
N CYS A 175 -46.37 31.44 -30.26
CA CYS A 175 -47.22 31.15 -31.44
C CYS A 175 -48.66 31.68 -31.29
N ASN A 176 -49.20 31.77 -30.06
CA ASN A 176 -50.55 32.26 -29.84
C ASN A 176 -50.68 33.78 -30.01
N VAL A 177 -49.61 34.54 -29.76
CA VAL A 177 -49.59 36.00 -29.94
C VAL A 177 -49.37 36.34 -31.42
N ALA A 178 -48.50 35.60 -32.10
CA ALA A 178 -48.28 35.74 -33.55
C ALA A 178 -49.57 35.48 -34.35
N TRP A 179 -50.34 34.44 -34.00
CA TRP A 179 -51.63 34.13 -34.63
C TRP A 179 -52.67 35.26 -34.46
N LYS A 180 -52.83 35.77 -33.24
CA LYS A 180 -53.81 36.86 -32.97
C LYS A 180 -53.45 38.15 -33.69
N ASN A 181 -52.16 38.45 -33.83
CA ASN A 181 -51.70 39.64 -34.55
C ASN A 181 -51.84 39.49 -36.08
N CYS A 182 -51.65 38.27 -36.61
CA CYS A 182 -51.87 37.98 -38.02
C CYS A 182 -53.36 38.10 -38.41
N ILE A 183 -54.29 37.63 -37.56
CA ILE A 183 -55.74 37.82 -37.76
C ILE A 183 -56.11 39.30 -37.82
N LYS A 184 -55.60 40.11 -36.88
CA LYS A 184 -55.88 41.56 -36.84
C LYS A 184 -55.36 42.28 -38.09
N ALA A 185 -54.19 41.87 -38.61
CA ALA A 185 -53.63 42.43 -39.84
C ALA A 185 -54.47 42.05 -41.07
N TRP A 186 -54.98 40.80 -41.15
CA TRP A 186 -55.80 40.33 -42.26
C TRP A 186 -57.19 40.98 -42.32
N THR A 187 -57.75 41.38 -41.18
CA THR A 187 -59.06 42.05 -41.12
C THR A 187 -59.04 43.52 -41.56
N HIS A 188 -57.87 44.11 -41.80
CA HIS A 188 -57.73 45.50 -42.26
C HIS A 188 -57.54 45.65 -43.78
N GLU A 189 -57.52 44.54 -44.55
CA GLU A 189 -57.38 44.53 -46.01
C GLU A 189 -58.67 44.11 -46.76
N LYS A 190 -59.86 44.40 -46.21
CA LYS A 190 -61.13 44.37 -46.98
C LYS A 190 -61.95 45.62 -46.81
#